data_AF-A0A1Q7LK16-F1
#
_entry.id   AF-A0A1Q7LK16-F1
#
_cell.length_a   1.000
_cell.length_b   1.000
_cell.length_c   1.000
_cell.angle_alpha   90.00
_cell.angle_beta   90.00
_cell.angle_gamma   90.00
#
_symmetry.space_group_name_H-M   'P 1'
#
loop_
_entity.id
_entity.type
_entity.pdbx_description
1 polymer ?
#
loop_
_entity_poly.entity_id
_entity_poly.type
_entity_poly.pdbx_seq_one_letter_code
_entity_poly.pdbx_strand_id
1 'polypeptide(L)' 'MVATDVTRLEYTKCAVDAAVVLYTIKGGGHTWPGGQPLPEWFVGRTSRSIDASSLMWAFFRAHRLRGEQAGAQHK' A
#
# COMPACT_ATOMS: atom_id res chain seq x y z
N MET A 1 4.40 2.55 16.32
CA MET A 1 5.70 2.70 15.65
C MET A 1 5.72 1.75 14.47
N VAL A 2 6.18 2.18 13.30
CA VAL A 2 6.36 1.28 12.14
C VAL A 2 7.55 0.37 12.47
N ALA A 3 7.45 -0.94 12.22
CA ALA A 3 8.53 -1.88 12.51
C ALA A 3 9.80 -1.52 11.73
N THR A 4 10.97 -1.88 12.27
CA THR A 4 12.28 -1.48 11.72
C THR A 4 12.59 -2.05 10.34
N ASP A 5 11.91 -3.12 9.92
CA ASP A 5 12.05 -3.73 8.60
C ASP A 5 11.17 -3.07 7.53
N VAL A 6 10.32 -2.11 7.90
CA VAL A 6 9.38 -1.45 6.98
C VAL A 6 9.82 -0.02 6.72
N THR A 7 10.00 0.32 5.45
CA THR A 7 10.16 1.70 4.99
C THR A 7 8.88 2.15 4.28
N ARG A 8 8.42 3.35 4.60
CA ARG A 8 7.25 3.97 3.97
C ARG A 8 7.67 5.24 3.24
N LEU A 9 7.31 5.36 1.97
CA LEU A 9 7.56 6.53 1.14
C LEU A 9 6.23 7.07 0.60
N GLU A 10 6.06 8.39 0.65
CA GLU A 10 4.96 9.09 -0.01
C GLU A 10 5.50 9.89 -1.18
N TYR A 11 4.83 9.80 -2.33
CA TYR A 11 5.10 10.64 -3.50
C TYR A 11 3.99 11.68 -3.61
N THR A 12 4.36 12.95 -3.53
CA THR A 12 3.41 14.07 -3.40
C THR A 12 3.32 14.95 -4.65
N LYS A 13 4.10 14.66 -5.70
CA LYS A 13 4.17 15.44 -6.95
C LYS A 13 3.85 14.59 -8.19
N CYS A 14 2.83 13.75 -8.08
CA CYS A 14 2.36 12.91 -9.18
C CYS A 14 1.38 13.69 -10.07
N ALA A 15 1.19 13.22 -11.31
CA ALA A 15 0.25 13.82 -12.24
C ALA A 15 -1.17 13.82 -11.66
N VAL A 16 -1.93 14.89 -11.93
CA VAL A 16 -3.34 15.04 -11.50
C VAL A 16 -3.52 14.86 -9.99
N ASP A 17 -2.56 15.35 -9.20
CA ASP A 17 -2.54 15.25 -7.73
C ASP A 17 -2.75 13.83 -7.19
N ALA A 18 -2.30 12.82 -7.95
CA ALA A 18 -2.44 11.42 -7.54
C ALA A 18 -1.64 11.14 -6.26
N ALA A 19 -2.29 10.50 -5.29
CA ALA A 19 -1.60 10.03 -4.09
C ALA A 19 -0.94 8.67 -4.36
N VAL A 20 0.35 8.53 -4.01
CA VAL A 20 1.07 7.25 -4.10
C VAL A 20 1.86 7.04 -2.81
N VAL A 21 1.64 5.89 -2.17
CA VAL A 21 2.37 5.47 -0.97
C VAL A 21 2.96 4.09 -1.21
N LEU A 22 4.27 3.97 -1.03
CA LEU A 22 5.00 2.71 -1.16
C LEU A 22 5.45 2.22 0.22
N TYR A 23 5.15 0.96 0.53
CA TYR A 23 5.68 0.26 1.68
C TYR A 23 6.66 -0.81 1.21
N THR A 24 7.90 -0.75 1.70
CA THR A 24 8.96 -1.71 1.40
C THR A 24 9.28 -2.51 2.66
N ILE A 25 9.21 -3.83 2.58
CA ILE A 25 9.59 -4.74 3.68
C ILE A 25 10.96 -5.35 3.36
N LYS A 26 11.97 -5.01 4.14
CA LYS A 26 13.33 -5.56 3.98
C LYS A 26 13.37 -7.00 4.50
N GLY A 27 13.89 -7.92 3.69
CA GLY A 27 13.95 -9.34 4.03
C GLY A 27 12.57 -10.01 4.15
N GLY A 28 11.55 -9.46 3.48
CA GLY A 28 10.27 -10.14 3.29
C GLY A 28 10.35 -11.10 2.10
N GLY A 29 9.61 -12.20 2.17
CA GLY A 29 9.38 -13.11 1.05
C GLY A 29 8.30 -12.61 0.09
N HIS A 30 8.09 -13.35 -1.00
CA HIS A 30 7.00 -13.16 -1.96
C HIS A 30 5.66 -13.61 -1.38
N THR A 31 5.18 -12.86 -0.39
CA THR A 31 4.02 -13.19 0.46
C THR A 31 3.16 -11.97 0.69
N TRP A 32 1.94 -12.16 1.21
CA TRP A 32 1.06 -11.06 1.61
C TRP A 32 1.30 -10.66 3.08
N PRO A 33 1.82 -9.44 3.37
CA PRO A 33 2.11 -9.03 4.74
C PRO A 33 0.87 -8.96 5.62
N GLY A 34 0.94 -9.56 6.81
CA GLY A 34 -0.19 -9.72 7.72
C GLY A 34 -1.15 -10.87 7.35
N GLY A 35 -0.97 -11.49 6.18
CA GLY A 35 -1.76 -12.64 5.73
C GLY A 35 -1.39 -13.97 6.39
N GLN A 36 -2.06 -15.04 5.96
CA GLN A 36 -1.68 -16.41 6.37
C GLN A 36 -0.36 -16.80 5.69
N PRO A 37 0.62 -17.34 6.45
CA PRO A 37 1.91 -17.71 5.88
C PRO A 37 1.78 -18.96 5.00
N LEU A 38 2.53 -18.97 3.90
CA LEU A 38 2.76 -20.14 3.05
C LEU A 38 4.12 -20.76 3.42
N PRO A 39 4.46 -21.97 2.94
CA PRO A 39 5.74 -22.61 3.25
C PRO A 39 6.94 -21.71 2.91
N GLU A 40 7.72 -21.35 3.93
CA GLU A 40 8.79 -20.33 3.80
C GLU A 40 9.88 -20.72 2.80
N TRP A 41 10.16 -22.01 2.63
CA TRP A 41 11.17 -22.47 1.66
C TRP A 41 10.80 -22.15 0.20
N PHE A 42 9.51 -21.93 -0.08
CA PHE A 42 9.02 -21.67 -1.44
C PHE A 42 8.85 -20.17 -1.71
N VAL A 43 8.29 -19.43 -0.73
CA VAL A 43 7.93 -18.01 -0.90
C VAL A 43 8.69 -17.06 0.01
N GLY A 44 9.56 -17.56 0.88
CA GLY A 44 10.24 -16.77 1.91
C GLY A 44 9.35 -16.37 3.09
N ARG A 45 9.93 -15.57 3.99
CA ARG A 45 9.30 -15.15 5.25
C ARG A 45 8.08 -14.25 5.03
N THR A 46 6.94 -14.60 5.63
CA THR A 46 5.78 -13.70 5.71
C THR A 46 5.95 -12.70 6.85
N SER A 47 6.07 -11.40 6.54
CA SER A 47 6.18 -10.36 7.58
C SER A 47 4.83 -10.08 8.24
N ARG A 48 4.86 -9.90 9.57
CA ARG A 48 3.73 -9.45 10.40
C ARG A 48 3.87 -7.99 10.85
N SER A 49 4.90 -7.30 10.37
CA SER A 49 5.20 -5.91 10.72
C SER A 49 4.14 -4.91 10.27
N ILE A 50 3.39 -5.25 9.21
CA ILE A 50 2.23 -4.49 8.73
C ILE A 50 1.12 -5.45 8.31
N ASP A 51 -0.12 -4.95 8.31
CA ASP A 51 -1.26 -5.58 7.68
C ASP A 51 -1.56 -4.87 6.35
N ALA A 52 -1.17 -5.50 5.24
CA ALA A 52 -1.27 -4.89 3.92
C ALA A 52 -2.72 -4.61 3.52
N SER A 53 -3.66 -5.49 3.90
CA SER A 53 -5.08 -5.35 3.60
C SER A 53 -5.67 -4.10 4.27
N SER A 54 -5.36 -3.90 5.55
CA SER A 54 -5.84 -2.78 6.36
C SER A 54 -5.26 -1.46 5.86
N LEU A 55 -3.98 -1.43 5.48
CA LEU A 55 -3.34 -0.26 4.87
C LEU A 55 -3.97 0.09 3.53
N MET A 56 -4.22 -0.90 2.68
CA MET A 56 -4.86 -0.69 1.38
C MET A 56 -6.28 -0.15 1.55
N TRP A 57 -7.05 -0.72 2.49
CA TRP A 57 -8.39 -0.23 2.82
C TRP A 57 -8.37 1.20 3.35
N ALA A 58 -7.42 1.55 4.22
CA ALA A 58 -7.27 2.92 4.71
C ALA A 58 -6.97 3.90 3.57
N PHE A 59 -6.06 3.52 2.65
CA PHE A 59 -5.73 4.31 1.47
C PHE A 59 -6.96 4.55 0.58
N PHE A 60 -7.68 3.50 0.19
CA PHE A 60 -8.85 3.66 -0.69
C PHE A 60 -10.01 4.42 -0.02
N ARG A 61 -10.21 4.29 1.29
CA ARG A 61 -11.20 5.10 2.01
C ARG A 61 -10.84 6.59 2.01
N ALA A 62 -9.56 6.92 2.12
CA ALA A 62 -9.08 8.31 2.05
C ALA A 62 -9.10 8.86 0.62
N HIS A 63 -8.89 8.00 -0.39
CA HIS A 63 -8.81 8.36 -1.81
C HIS A 63 -9.94 7.73 -2.62
N ARG A 64 -11.19 7.99 -2.24
CA ARG A 64 -12.36 7.49 -2.99
C ARG A 64 -12.36 8.04 -4.41
N LEU A 65 -12.43 7.16 -5.40
CA LEU A 65 -12.70 7.57 -6.78
C LEU A 65 -14.04 8.29 -6.80
N ARG A 66 -14.04 9.55 -7.24
CA ARG A 66 -15.28 10.24 -7.56
C ARG A 66 -15.77 9.65 -8.88
N GLY A 67 -16.86 8.88 -8.85
CA GLY A 67 -17.50 8.40 -10.08
C GLY A 67 -17.89 9.60 -10.95
N GLU A 68 -17.62 9.52 -12.26
CA GLU A 68 -17.95 10.48 -13.33
C GLU A 68 -18.56 11.82 -12.89
N GLN A 69 -17.79 12.61 -12.14
CA GLN A 69 -18.02 14.04 -11.92
C GLN A 69 -16.66 14.73 -12.09
N ALA A 70 -16.07 14.50 -13.26
CA ALA A 70 -15.01 15.30 -13.87
C ALA A 70 -15.40 15.67 -15.31
N GLY A 71 -16.71 15.67 -15.61
CA GLY A 71 -17.27 16.40 -16.74
C GLY A 71 -17.74 17.76 -16.25
N ALA A 72 -17.36 18.83 -16.94
CA ALA A 72 -17.77 20.22 -16.71
C ALA A 72 -17.15 20.96 -15.52
N GLN A 73 -15.93 21.48 -15.73
CA GLN A 73 -15.56 22.84 -15.34
C GLN A 73 -14.29 23.28 -16.09
N HIS A 74 -14.46 23.47 -17.39
CA HIS A 74 -13.67 24.41 -18.17
C HIS A 74 -14.62 25.07 -19.16
N LYS A 75 -15.17 26.21 -18.74
CA LYS A 75 -15.65 27.25 -19.64
C LYS A 75 -14.95 28.53 -19.25
#